data_AF-A0A1Q5T4N0-F1
#
_entry.id   AF-A0A1Q5T4N0-F1
#
_cell.length_a   1.000
_cell.length_b   1.000
_cell.length_c   1.000
_cell.angle_alpha   90.00
_cell.angle_beta   90.00
_cell.angle_gamma   90.00
#
_symmetry.space_group_name_H-M   'P 1'
#
loop_
_entity.id
_entity.type
_entity.pdbx_description
1 polymer ?
#
loop_
_entity_poly.entity_id
_entity_poly.type
_entity_poly.pdbx_seq_one_letter_code
_entity_poly.pdbx_strand_id
1 'polypeptide(L)' 'MSFTSIPILDLELTRDSATKPEFLKQLRHALIEVGFLYLKNVDIPPELFQEVIERGKSFFDIPLEEK' A
#
# COMPACT_ATOMS: atom_id res chain seq x y z
N MET A 1 -3.71 6.44 22.98
CA MET A 1 -2.48 5.65 22.77
C MET A 1 -1.87 6.11 21.46
N SER A 2 -0.59 6.47 21.41
CA SER A 2 0.11 6.86 20.18
C SER A 2 0.78 5.62 19.57
N PHE A 3 0.57 5.35 18.29
CA PHE A 3 1.27 4.28 17.57
C PHE A 3 2.74 4.68 17.34
N THR A 4 3.65 3.70 17.31
CA THR A 4 5.09 3.92 17.12
C THR A 4 5.58 3.54 15.72
N SER A 5 4.74 2.86 14.93
CA SER A 5 5.04 2.43 13.57
C SER A 5 3.78 2.30 12.73
N ILE A 6 3.88 2.51 11.41
CA ILE A 6 2.79 2.28 10.47
C ILE A 6 2.61 0.75 10.28
N PRO A 7 1.40 0.20 10.47
CA PRO A 7 1.15 -1.22 10.29
C PRO A 7 1.31 -1.64 8.83
N ILE A 8 1.92 -2.80 8.61
CA ILE A 8 2.06 -3.43 7.30
C ILE A 8 1.16 -4.66 7.27
N LEU A 9 0.15 -4.65 6.40
CA LEU A 9 -0.85 -5.70 6.29
C LEU A 9 -0.55 -6.61 5.10
N ASP A 10 -0.75 -7.91 5.31
CA ASP A 10 -0.54 -8.94 4.30
C ASP A 10 -1.86 -9.30 3.58
N LEU A 11 -1.97 -8.97 2.30
CA LEU A 11 -3.17 -9.29 1.54
C LEU A 11 -3.37 -10.78 1.28
N GLU A 12 -2.33 -11.62 1.38
CA GLU A 12 -2.48 -13.07 1.21
C GLU A 12 -3.41 -13.66 2.26
N LEU A 13 -3.47 -13.07 3.46
CA LEU A 13 -4.37 -13.51 4.53
C LEU A 13 -5.85 -13.41 4.13
N THR A 14 -6.19 -12.65 3.09
CA THR A 14 -7.58 -12.56 2.60
C THR A 14 -7.97 -13.73 1.70
N ARG A 15 -7.01 -14.51 1.22
CA ARG A 15 -7.20 -15.63 0.27
C ARG A 15 -7.71 -16.90 0.95
N ASP A 16 -7.42 -17.08 2.24
CA ASP A 16 -7.94 -18.18 3.05
C ASP A 16 -9.01 -17.66 4.04
N SER A 17 -10.15 -18.36 4.11
CA SER A 17 -11.25 -18.05 5.02
C SER A 17 -10.87 -18.18 6.49
N ALA A 18 -9.87 -19.00 6.82
CA ALA A 18 -9.35 -19.16 8.18
C ALA A 18 -8.50 -17.95 8.62
N THR A 19 -7.74 -17.33 7.72
CA THR A 19 -6.86 -16.20 8.03
C THR A 19 -7.50 -14.83 7.81
N LYS A 20 -8.56 -14.78 7.00
CA LYS A 20 -9.28 -13.53 6.68
C LYS A 20 -9.80 -12.77 7.91
N PRO A 21 -10.33 -13.41 8.98
CA PRO A 21 -10.75 -12.69 10.18
C PRO A 21 -9.60 -11.92 10.86
N GLU A 22 -8.39 -12.47 10.83
CA GLU A 22 -7.21 -11.83 11.42
C GLU A 22 -6.80 -10.60 10.60
N PHE A 23 -6.79 -10.70 9.27
CA PHE A 23 -6.57 -9.54 8.40
C PHE A 23 -7.59 -8.41 8.68
N LEU A 24 -8.87 -8.74 8.82
CA LEU A 24 -9.92 -7.75 9.10
C LEU A 24 -9.74 -7.07 10.46
N LYS A 25 -9.24 -7.80 11.46
CA LYS A 25 -8.92 -7.24 12.78
C LYS A 25 -7.75 -6.25 12.68
N GLN A 26 -6.70 -6.61 11.96
CA GLN A 26 -5.55 -5.73 11.72
C GLN A 26 -5.96 -4.49 10.92
N LEU A 27 -6.80 -4.66 9.90
CA LEU A 27 -7.33 -3.57 9.08
C LEU A 27 -8.15 -2.59 9.91
N ARG A 28 -9.05 -3.10 10.78
CA ARG A 28 -9.81 -2.25 11.68
C ARG A 28 -8.91 -1.45 12.61
N HIS A 29 -7.90 -2.08 13.21
CA HIS A 29 -6.96 -1.39 14.09
C HIS A 29 -6.20 -0.29 13.32
N ALA A 30 -5.67 -0.60 12.13
CA ALA A 30 -4.97 0.36 11.30
C ALA A 30 -5.85 1.56 10.92
N LEU A 31 -7.12 1.34 10.57
CA LEU A 31 -8.03 2.41 10.16
C LEU A 31 -8.52 3.28 11.34
N ILE A 32 -8.76 2.69 12.50
CA ILE A 32 -9.39 3.38 13.64
C ILE A 32 -8.36 3.98 14.61
N GLU A 33 -7.22 3.32 14.80
CA GLU A 33 -6.22 3.74 15.80
C GLU A 33 -4.98 4.39 15.19
N VAL A 34 -4.64 4.08 13.94
CA VAL A 34 -3.42 4.59 13.28
C VAL A 34 -3.72 5.62 12.19
N GLY A 35 -4.70 5.35 11.34
CA GLY A 35 -5.06 6.20 10.19
C GLY A 35 -4.22 5.97 8.93
N PHE A 36 -3.16 5.15 9.01
CA PHE A 36 -2.25 4.83 7.90
C PHE A 36 -1.92 3.34 7.92
N LEU A 37 -1.62 2.77 6.74
CA LEU A 37 -1.15 1.40 6.59
C LEU A 37 -0.37 1.21 5.29
N TYR A 38 0.52 0.22 5.27
CA TYR A 38 1.11 -0.32 4.05
C TYR A 38 0.49 -1.69 3.73
N LEU A 39 0.39 -2.03 2.45
CA LEU A 39 -0.01 -3.34 1.98
C LEU A 39 1.17 -4.04 1.32
N LYS A 40 1.34 -5.33 1.61
CA LYS A 40 2.25 -6.22 0.89
C LYS A 40 1.45 -7.34 0.21
N ASN A 41 2.09 -8.00 -0.75
CA ASN A 41 1.49 -9.07 -1.56
C ASN A 41 0.21 -8.62 -2.28
N VAL A 42 0.26 -7.44 -2.89
CA VAL A 42 -0.86 -6.78 -3.59
C VAL A 42 -1.18 -7.37 -4.98
N ASP A 43 -0.53 -8.47 -5.37
CA ASP A 43 -0.65 -9.09 -6.70
C ASP A 43 -0.45 -8.15 -7.89
N ILE A 44 0.31 -7.07 -7.68
CA ILE A 44 0.66 -6.13 -8.74
C ILE A 44 2.02 -6.54 -9.31
N PRO A 45 2.17 -6.68 -10.64
CA PRO A 45 3.44 -7.00 -11.26
C PRO A 45 4.51 -5.94 -10.92
N PRO A 46 5.73 -6.36 -10.52
CA PRO A 46 6.84 -5.44 -10.24
C PRO A 46 7.15 -4.49 -11.40
N GLU A 47 6.97 -4.95 -12.63
CA GLU A 47 7.22 -4.19 -13.86
C GLU A 47 6.27 -2.99 -13.98
N LEU A 48 5.02 -3.16 -13.56
CA LEU A 48 4.03 -2.07 -13.58
C LEU A 48 4.39 -0.96 -12.58
N PHE A 49 4.90 -1.32 -11.40
CA PHE A 49 5.39 -0.33 -10.45
C PHE A 49 6.54 0.49 -11.05
N GLN A 50 7.51 -0.19 -11.67
CA GLN A 50 8.65 0.48 -12.29
C GLN A 50 8.21 1.41 -13.42
N GLU A 51 7.34 0.94 -14.31
CA GLU A 51 6.83 1.74 -15.43
C GLU A 51 6.13 3.02 -14.94
N VAL A 52 5.28 2.92 -13.91
CA VAL A 52 4.59 4.10 -13.36
C VAL A 52 5.57 5.06 -12.69
N ILE A 53 6.57 4.55 -11.97
CA ILE A 53 7.62 5.38 -11.36
C ILE A 53 8.44 6.11 -12.44
N GLU A 54 8.85 5.40 -13.49
CA GLU A 54 9.61 5.98 -14.60
C GLU A 54 8.81 7.06 -15.31
N ARG A 55 7.56 6.78 -15.71
CA ARG A 55 6.68 7.77 -16.34
C ARG A 55 6.46 8.99 -15.45
N GLY A 56 6.25 8.78 -14.15
CA GLY A 56 6.09 9.87 -13.19
C GLY A 56 7.33 10.78 -13.12
N LYS A 57 8.53 10.19 -13.07
CA LYS A 57 9.79 10.96 -13.11
C LYS A 57 9.93 11.72 -14.42
N SER A 58 9.74 11.06 -15.56
CA SER A 58 9.84 11.69 -16.88
C SER A 58 8.87 12.85 -17.05
N PHE A 59 7.67 12.78 -16.47
CA PHE A 59 6.74 13.93 -16.45
C PHE A 59 7.34 15.14 -15.71
N PHE A 60 8.03 14.92 -14.60
CA PHE A 60 8.69 16.00 -13.86
C PHE A 60 9.96 16.53 -14.53
N ASP A 61 10.52 15.83 -15.51
CA ASP A 61 11.67 16.30 -16.31
C ASP A 61 11.25 17.26 -17.45
N ILE A 62 9.95 17.34 -17.76
CA ILE A 62 9.41 18.27 -18.75
C ILE A 62 9.59 19.73 -18.26
N PRO A 63 9.96 20.69 -19.15
CA PRO A 63 10.02 22.11 -18.81
C PRO A 63 8.72 22.61 -18.19
N LEU A 64 8.81 23.52 -17.21
CA LEU A 64 7.64 24.01 -16.47
C LEU A 64 6.60 24.70 -17.36
N GLU A 65 7.03 25.23 -18.50
CA GLU A 65 6.18 25.88 -19.51
C GLU A 65 5.30 24.90 -20.29
N GLU A 66 5.63 23.61 -20.25
CA GLU A 66 4.93 22.51 -20.92
C GLU A 66 4.18 21.57 -19.94
N LYS A 67 4.24 21.85 -18.62
CA LYS A 67 3.46 21.14 -17.58
C LYS A 67 2.11 21.80 -17.32
#